data_AF-A0A4Z0QW02-F1
#
_entry.id   AF-A0A4Z0QW02-F1
#
_cell.length_a   1.000
_cell.length_b   1.000
_cell.length_c   1.000
_cell.angle_alpha   90.00
_cell.angle_beta   90.00
_cell.angle_gamma   90.00
#
_symmetry.space_group_name_H-M   'P 1'
#
loop_
_entity.id
_entity.type
_entity.pdbx_description
1 polymer ?
#
loop_
_entity_poly.entity_id
_entity_poly.type
_entity_poly.pdbx_seq_one_letter_code
_entity_poly.pdbx_strand_id
1 'polypeptide(L)'
;MNVLITGGTGFIGGEICNKLLQKGHTIILLTRVNDKIRADLQKPGISLFPYEYAHDSKLPLELMGKVDGIINMAGEPIFTGRWTEEKKRRILDSRINITRQLVECIAKLKGKKPHVLVSASGLRRRLRNYERLCQHD
;
A
#
# COMPACT_ATOMS: atom_id res chain seq x y z
N MET A 1 -6.30 -8.13 15.85
CA MET A 1 -6.79 -7.47 14.63
C MET A 1 -5.99 -7.97 13.45
N ASN A 2 -6.63 -8.19 12.32
CA ASN A 2 -6.01 -8.50 11.03
C ASN A 2 -5.70 -7.18 10.32
N VAL A 3 -4.42 -6.85 10.18
CA VAL A 3 -3.97 -5.60 9.56
C VAL A 3 -3.38 -5.90 8.18
N LEU A 4 -3.92 -5.28 7.13
CA LEU A 4 -3.32 -5.33 5.80
C LEU A 4 -2.22 -4.26 5.70
N ILE A 5 -1.03 -4.66 5.30
CA ILE A 5 0.10 -3.74 5.13
C ILE A 5 0.63 -3.86 3.70
N THR A 6 0.71 -2.74 2.98
CA THR A 6 1.43 -2.66 1.70
C THR A 6 2.81 -2.04 1.94
N GLY A 7 3.82 -2.44 1.15
CA GLY A 7 5.18 -1.91 1.32
C GLY A 7 5.86 -2.30 2.64
N GLY A 8 5.37 -3.35 3.32
CA GLY A 8 5.93 -3.82 4.60
C GLY A 8 7.30 -4.50 4.48
N THR A 9 7.81 -4.73 3.26
CA THR A 9 9.19 -5.18 3.02
C THR A 9 10.21 -4.04 3.11
N GLY A 10 9.75 -2.79 3.07
CA GLY A 10 10.60 -1.59 3.17
C GLY A 10 11.09 -1.29 4.59
N PHE A 11 11.93 -0.25 4.72
CA PHE A 11 12.56 0.15 5.98
C PHE A 11 11.55 0.43 7.10
N ILE A 12 10.61 1.35 6.87
CA ILE A 12 9.58 1.72 7.86
C ILE A 12 8.53 0.60 7.98
N GLY A 13 8.11 0.04 6.84
CA GLY A 13 7.07 -0.97 6.79
C GLY A 13 7.40 -2.22 7.60
N GLY A 14 8.65 -2.70 7.55
CA GLY A 14 9.07 -3.88 8.32
C GLY A 14 9.03 -3.64 9.84
N GLU A 15 9.40 -2.43 10.29
CA GLU A 15 9.32 -2.08 11.70
C GLU A 15 7.88 -1.93 12.20
N ILE A 16 6.99 -1.39 11.36
CA ILE A 16 5.55 -1.39 11.63
C ILE A 16 5.05 -2.82 11.81
N CYS A 17 5.44 -3.74 10.94
CA CYS A 17 5.08 -5.15 11.07
C CYS A 17 5.53 -5.72 12.42
N ASN A 18 6.79 -5.49 12.82
CA ASN A 18 7.32 -5.97 14.09
C ASN A 18 6.52 -5.44 15.29
N LYS A 19 6.24 -4.13 15.33
CA LYS A 19 5.50 -3.52 16.44
C LYS A 19 4.05 -4.00 16.53
N LEU A 20 3.39 -4.23 15.40
CA LEU A 20 2.01 -4.73 15.40
C LEU A 20 1.95 -6.20 15.86
N LEU A 21 2.91 -7.03 15.47
CA LEU A 21 3.01 -8.41 15.97
C LEU A 21 3.26 -8.46 17.48
N GLN A 22 4.15 -7.61 18.00
CA GLN A 22 4.41 -7.52 19.45
C GLN A 22 3.16 -7.14 20.25
N LYS A 23 2.22 -6.43 19.63
CA LYS A 23 0.91 -6.09 20.22
C LYS A 23 -0.15 -7.19 20.04
N GLY A 24 0.21 -8.36 19.51
CA GLY A 24 -0.70 -9.47 19.29
C GLY A 24 -1.62 -9.32 18.08
N HIS A 25 -1.27 -8.46 17.11
CA HIS A 25 -1.99 -8.36 15.85
C HIS A 25 -1.45 -9.36 14.82
N THR A 26 -2.30 -9.76 13.90
CA THR A 26 -1.96 -10.57 12.72
C THR A 26 -1.85 -9.65 11.52
N ILE A 27 -0.92 -9.97 10.63
CA ILE A 27 -0.56 -9.13 9.49
C ILE A 27 -0.83 -9.90 8.21
N ILE A 28 -1.52 -9.25 7.29
CA ILE A 28 -1.57 -9.64 5.89
C ILE A 28 -0.63 -8.69 5.17
N LEU A 29 0.51 -9.20 4.72
CA LEU A 29 1.54 -8.40 4.07
C LEU A 29 1.38 -8.51 2.56
N LEU A 30 0.98 -7.40 1.92
CA LEU A 30 0.83 -7.30 0.47
C LEU A 30 2.20 -7.04 -0.18
N THR A 31 2.71 -8.01 -0.92
CA THR A 31 4.06 -7.98 -1.51
C THR A 31 4.00 -8.06 -3.02
N ARG A 32 4.98 -7.50 -3.74
CA ARG A 32 5.09 -7.76 -5.19
C ARG A 32 5.49 -9.22 -5.40
N VAL A 33 5.01 -9.82 -6.50
CA VAL A 33 5.36 -11.20 -6.88
C VAL A 33 6.88 -11.43 -6.92
N ASN A 34 7.63 -10.41 -7.35
CA ASN A 34 9.09 -10.46 -7.48
C ASN A 34 9.84 -9.80 -6.30
N ASP A 35 9.16 -9.44 -5.21
CA ASP A 35 9.84 -8.86 -4.06
C ASP A 35 10.67 -9.93 -3.34
N LYS A 36 11.93 -9.60 -3.04
CA LYS A 36 12.73 -10.39 -2.11
C LYS A 36 12.20 -10.17 -0.70
N ILE A 37 11.46 -11.15 -0.18
CA ILE A 37 10.93 -11.10 1.17
C ILE A 37 12.05 -11.40 2.16
N ARG A 38 12.29 -10.47 3.09
CA ARG A 38 13.28 -10.66 4.14
C ARG A 38 12.85 -11.80 5.07
N ALA A 39 13.82 -12.59 5.54
CA ALA A 39 13.56 -13.74 6.41
C ALA A 39 12.85 -13.33 7.73
N ASP A 40 13.14 -12.14 8.25
CA ASP A 40 12.50 -11.64 9.47
C ASP A 40 11.01 -11.30 9.31
N LEU A 41 10.50 -11.26 8.08
CA LEU A 41 9.07 -11.10 7.76
C LEU A 41 8.37 -12.45 7.50
N GLN A 42 9.11 -13.55 7.47
CA GLN A 42 8.58 -14.91 7.29
C GLN A 42 8.44 -15.59 8.65
N LYS A 43 7.50 -15.09 9.47
CA LYS A 43 7.31 -15.57 10.85
C LYS A 43 5.83 -15.69 11.22
N PRO A 44 5.49 -16.47 12.26
CA PRO A 44 4.12 -16.62 12.72
C PRO A 44 3.44 -15.26 12.94
N GLY A 45 2.19 -15.16 12.50
CA GLY A 45 1.42 -13.92 12.55
C GLY A 45 1.56 -13.03 11.31
N ILE A 46 2.47 -13.32 10.36
CA ILE A 46 2.50 -12.68 9.03
C ILE A 46 2.05 -13.67 7.96
N SER A 47 1.02 -13.31 7.21
CA SER A 47 0.62 -13.98 5.97
C SER A 47 1.05 -13.14 4.78
N LEU A 48 1.88 -13.70 3.91
CA LEU A 48 2.31 -13.04 2.68
C LEU A 48 1.22 -13.19 1.61
N PHE A 49 0.80 -12.08 1.01
CA PHE A 49 -0.11 -12.08 -0.11
C PHE A 49 0.59 -11.46 -1.33
N PRO A 50 1.06 -12.29 -2.28
CA PRO A 50 1.68 -11.80 -3.50
C PRO A 50 0.63 -11.10 -4.36
N TYR A 51 0.97 -9.91 -4.85
CA TYR A 51 0.07 -9.06 -5.61
C TYR A 51 0.84 -8.22 -6.61
N GLU A 52 0.29 -8.11 -7.81
CA GLU A 52 0.82 -7.24 -8.85
C GLU A 52 0.11 -5.90 -8.83
N TYR A 53 0.84 -4.81 -8.62
CA TYR A 53 0.30 -3.45 -8.63
C TYR A 53 0.08 -2.93 -10.07
N ALA A 54 -0.57 -3.73 -10.91
CA ALA A 54 -1.02 -3.34 -12.25
C ALA A 54 -2.41 -2.69 -12.16
N HIS A 55 -2.73 -1.81 -13.11
CA HIS A 55 -3.97 -1.00 -13.10
C HIS A 55 -5.24 -1.86 -12.89
N ASP A 56 -5.30 -3.04 -13.52
CA ASP A 56 -6.48 -3.90 -13.51
C ASP A 56 -6.44 -5.02 -12.46
N SER A 57 -5.38 -5.11 -11.69
CA SER A 57 -5.27 -6.06 -10.59
C SER A 57 -6.32 -5.76 -9.53
N LYS A 58 -7.03 -6.79 -9.07
CA LYS A 58 -8.06 -6.64 -8.02
C LYS A 58 -7.63 -7.38 -6.76
N LEU A 59 -7.62 -6.67 -5.64
CA LEU A 59 -7.48 -7.33 -4.34
C LEU A 59 -8.69 -8.23 -4.10
N PRO A 60 -8.51 -9.48 -3.63
CA PRO A 60 -9.63 -10.37 -3.36
C PRO A 60 -10.54 -9.76 -2.30
N LEU A 61 -11.84 -9.65 -2.62
CA LEU A 61 -12.84 -9.11 -1.68
C LEU A 61 -12.92 -9.95 -0.40
N GLU A 62 -12.73 -11.27 -0.50
CA GLU A 62 -12.71 -12.16 0.66
C GLU A 62 -11.56 -11.87 1.63
N LEU A 63 -10.39 -11.52 1.10
CA LEU A 63 -9.25 -11.11 1.91
C LEU A 63 -9.57 -9.80 2.63
N MET A 64 -10.07 -8.82 1.88
CA MET A 64 -10.38 -7.48 2.37
C MET A 64 -11.52 -7.47 3.39
N GLY A 65 -12.49 -8.39 3.27
CA GLY A 65 -13.56 -8.58 4.25
C GLY A 65 -13.10 -9.13 5.60
N LYS A 66 -11.87 -9.65 5.70
CA LYS A 66 -11.26 -10.13 6.95
C LYS A 66 -10.37 -9.09 7.63
N VAL A 67 -10.11 -7.96 6.97
CA VAL A 67 -9.17 -6.91 7.43
C VAL A 67 -9.88 -5.91 8.33
N ASP A 68 -9.26 -5.62 9.48
CA ASP A 68 -9.73 -4.62 10.44
C ASP A 68 -9.17 -3.22 10.16
N GLY A 69 -7.97 -3.14 9.59
CA GLY A 69 -7.30 -1.88 9.27
C GLY A 69 -6.25 -2.05 8.19
N ILE A 70 -5.99 -0.98 7.44
CA ILE A 70 -5.03 -0.96 6.33
C ILE A 70 -3.95 0.08 6.58
N ILE A 71 -2.70 -0.30 6.36
CA ILE A 71 -1.54 0.60 6.33
C ILE A 71 -0.90 0.51 4.94
N ASN A 72 -1.01 1.59 4.18
CA ASN A 72 -0.47 1.70 2.83
C ASN A 72 0.89 2.43 2.85
N MET A 73 1.98 1.67 2.76
CA MET A 73 3.35 2.18 2.64
C MET A 73 3.99 1.85 1.28
N ALA A 74 3.23 1.24 0.36
CA ALA A 74 3.72 0.92 -0.97
C ALA A 74 3.90 2.19 -1.82
N GLY A 75 4.99 2.21 -2.58
CA GLY A 75 5.29 3.28 -3.51
C GLY A 75 6.71 3.17 -4.04
N GLU A 76 6.96 3.84 -5.16
CA GLU A 76 8.30 3.97 -5.72
C GLU A 76 9.22 4.74 -4.74
N PRO A 77 10.42 4.22 -4.42
CA PRO A 77 11.38 4.91 -3.56
C PRO A 77 11.79 6.27 -4.14
N ILE A 78 11.79 7.30 -3.28
CA ILE A 78 12.12 8.69 -3.66
C ILE A 78 13.61 9.00 -3.59
N PHE A 79 14.37 8.22 -2.82
CA PHE A 79 15.81 8.43 -2.59
C PHE A 79 16.69 7.66 -3.58
N THR A 80 16.11 7.08 -4.64
CA THR A 80 16.85 6.29 -5.63
C THR A 80 16.88 6.97 -6.99
N GLY A 81 18.10 7.20 -7.50
CA GLY A 81 18.34 7.76 -8.83
C GLY A 81 18.09 9.27 -8.95
N ARG A 82 18.23 9.79 -10.17
CA ARG A 82 17.97 11.20 -10.49
C ARG A 82 16.46 11.46 -10.63
N TRP A 83 16.03 12.65 -10.24
CA TRP A 83 14.65 13.12 -10.38
C TRP A 83 14.36 13.58 -11.81
N THR A 84 14.16 12.61 -12.71
CA THR A 84 13.64 12.87 -14.06
C THR A 84 12.12 13.03 -14.04
N GLU A 85 11.53 13.64 -15.07
CA GLU A 85 10.07 13.70 -15.21
C GLU A 85 9.44 12.30 -15.22
N GLU A 86 10.11 11.35 -15.84
CA GLU A 86 9.69 9.96 -15.85
C GLU A 86 9.70 9.35 -14.44
N LYS A 87 10.76 9.59 -13.63
CA LYS A 87 10.83 9.14 -12.23
C LYS A 87 9.74 9.80 -11.38
N LYS A 88 9.47 11.09 -11.57
CA LYS A 88 8.38 11.82 -10.88
C LYS A 88 7.01 11.22 -11.23
N ARG A 89 6.78 10.89 -12.50
CA ARG A 89 5.57 10.22 -12.95
C ARG A 89 5.41 8.83 -12.32
N ARG A 90 6.44 7.99 -12.37
CA ARG A 90 6.42 6.67 -11.69
C ARG A 90 6.17 6.79 -10.19
N ILE A 91 6.77 7.78 -9.55
CA ILE A 91 6.53 8.12 -8.15
C ILE A 91 5.04 8.42 -7.94
N LEU A 92 4.44 9.30 -8.73
CA LEU A 92 3.04 9.66 -8.61
C LEU A 92 2.11 8.46 -8.86
N ASP A 93 2.29 7.78 -9.99
CA ASP A 93 1.45 6.65 -10.42
C ASP A 93 1.48 5.53 -9.38
N SER A 94 2.66 5.23 -8.82
CA SER A 94 2.80 4.21 -7.78
C SER A 94 2.01 4.53 -6.51
N ARG A 95 1.80 5.80 -6.14
CA ARG A 95 0.94 6.17 -5.00
C ARG A 95 -0.54 6.12 -5.38
N ILE A 96 -0.88 6.66 -6.55
CA ILE A 96 -2.27 6.79 -6.99
C ILE A 96 -2.88 5.41 -7.22
N ASN A 97 -2.19 4.53 -7.96
CA ASN A 97 -2.75 3.25 -8.40
C ASN A 97 -3.09 2.34 -7.22
N ILE A 98 -2.17 2.16 -6.27
CA ILE A 98 -2.46 1.32 -5.09
C ILE A 98 -3.54 1.92 -4.20
N THR A 99 -3.52 3.24 -3.99
CA THR A 99 -4.54 3.89 -3.16
C THR A 99 -5.91 3.74 -3.79
N ARG A 100 -6.02 3.94 -5.11
CA ARG A 100 -7.26 3.74 -5.87
C ARG A 100 -7.76 2.30 -5.72
N GLN A 101 -6.91 1.31 -5.93
CA GLN A 101 -7.27 -0.12 -5.80
C GLN A 101 -7.78 -0.47 -4.40
N LEU A 102 -7.11 0.02 -3.35
CA LEU A 102 -7.54 -0.20 -1.97
C LEU A 102 -8.92 0.41 -1.72
N VAL A 103 -9.12 1.68 -2.10
CA VAL A 103 -10.39 2.39 -1.89
C VAL A 103 -11.53 1.77 -2.69
N GLU A 104 -11.31 1.44 -3.96
CA GLU A 104 -12.31 0.77 -4.79
C GLU A 104 -12.70 -0.60 -4.23
N CYS A 105 -11.72 -1.35 -3.72
CA CYS A 105 -11.98 -2.65 -3.11
C CYS A 105 -12.80 -2.49 -1.83
N ILE A 106 -12.46 -1.54 -0.95
CA ILE A 106 -13.25 -1.21 0.25
C ILE A 106 -14.67 -0.79 -0.11
N ALA A 107 -14.85 0.01 -1.17
CA ALA A 107 -16.16 0.47 -1.62
C ALA A 107 -17.06 -0.69 -2.06
N LYS A 108 -16.48 -1.74 -2.68
CA LYS A 108 -17.17 -2.94 -3.15
C LYS A 108 -17.51 -3.95 -2.03
N LEU A 109 -16.95 -3.80 -0.83
CA LEU A 109 -17.27 -4.67 0.30
C LEU A 109 -18.72 -4.45 0.76
N LYS A 110 -19.51 -5.53 0.76
CA LYS A 110 -20.89 -5.54 1.27
C LYS A 110 -20.99 -5.84 2.78
N GLY A 111 -19.93 -6.39 3.37
CA GLY A 111 -19.88 -6.80 4.76
C GLY A 111 -18.95 -5.93 5.61
N LYS A 112 -18.17 -6.58 6.48
CA LYS A 112 -17.16 -5.93 7.31
C LYS A 112 -16.19 -5.11 6.44
N LYS A 113 -16.02 -3.84 6.79
CA LYS A 113 -15.07 -2.91 6.19
C LYS A 113 -13.95 -2.59 7.17
N PRO A 114 -12.72 -2.33 6.70
CA PRO A 114 -11.65 -1.83 7.55
C PRO A 114 -12.08 -0.52 8.22
N HIS A 115 -11.76 -0.36 9.50
CA HIS A 115 -12.09 0.85 10.27
C HIS A 115 -11.19 2.03 9.94
N VAL A 116 -10.00 1.74 9.39
CA VAL A 116 -8.97 2.75 9.14
C VAL A 116 -8.15 2.40 7.90
N LEU A 117 -7.80 3.43 7.13
CA LEU A 117 -6.79 3.38 6.07
C LEU A 117 -5.77 4.48 6.36
N VAL A 118 -4.55 4.10 6.73
CA VAL A 118 -3.41 5.01 6.88
C VAL A 118 -2.56 4.93 5.62
N SER A 119 -2.25 6.07 4.99
CA SER A 119 -1.38 6.10 3.79
C SER A 119 -0.23 7.07 3.97
N ALA A 120 1.00 6.61 3.72
CA ALA A 120 2.17 7.46 3.66
C ALA A 120 2.40 7.97 2.23
N SER A 121 2.37 9.29 2.03
CA SER A 121 2.51 9.88 0.69
C SER A 121 3.96 10.27 0.34
N GLY A 122 4.79 10.61 1.34
CA GLY A 122 6.20 11.02 1.17
C GLY A 122 6.41 12.21 0.22
N LEU A 123 5.34 12.90 -0.14
CA LEU A 123 5.30 13.93 -1.17
C LEU A 123 4.65 15.19 -0.60
N ARG A 124 5.43 16.28 -0.56
CA ARG A 124 4.90 17.63 -0.41
C ARG A 124 4.64 18.19 -1.80
N ARG A 125 3.40 18.16 -2.27
CA ARG A 125 3.04 18.79 -3.55
C ARG A 125 2.97 20.31 -3.36
N ARG A 126 3.96 21.05 -3.86
CA ARG A 126 3.86 22.51 -4.00
C ARG A 126 2.99 22.80 -5.22
N LEU A 127 1.71 23.10 -4.99
CA LEU A 127 0.77 23.48 -6.05
C LEU A 127 1.22 24.84 -6.61
N ARG A 128 1.75 24.84 -7.84
CA ARG A 128 1.68 26.02 -8.72
C ARG A 128 0.65 25.65 -9.81
N ASN A 129 -0.45 26.40 -9.85
CA ASN A 129 -1.55 26.31 -10.83
C ASN A 129 -2.42 25.04 -10.73
N TYR A 130 -3.41 25.10 -9.83
CA TYR A 130 -4.43 24.07 -9.60
C TYR A 130 -5.45 23.95 -10.76
N GLU A 131 -5.65 25.01 -11.52
CA GLU A 131 -6.75 25.13 -12.50
C GLU A 131 -6.62 24.25 -13.75
N ARG A 132 -5.43 23.76 -14.09
CA ARG A 132 -5.24 22.94 -15.32
C ARG A 132 -5.54 21.45 -15.17
N LEU A 133 -5.81 20.96 -13.96
CA LEU A 133 -5.98 19.52 -13.71
C LEU A 133 -7.44 19.06 -13.68
N CYS A 134 -8.39 19.99 -13.55
CA CYS A 134 -9.83 19.68 -13.60
C CYS A 134 -10.42 19.76 -15.01
N GLN A 135 -9.59 19.76 -16.07
CA GLN A 135 -10.06 19.93 -17.46
C GLN A 135 -9.97 18.65 -18.31
N HIS A 136 -9.72 17.50 -17.70
CA HIS A 136 -9.90 16.21 -18.36
C HIS A 136 -10.78 15.32 -17.48
N ASP A 137 -12.08 15.65 -17.50
CA ASP A 137 -13.18 14.69 -17.36
C ASP A 137 -13.67 14.34 -18.77
#